data_AF-A0A4Z2G559-F1
#
_entry.id   AF-A0A4Z2G559-F1
#
_cell.length_a   1.000
_cell.length_b   1.000
_cell.length_c   1.000
_cell.angle_alpha   90.00
_cell.angle_beta   90.00
_cell.angle_gamma   90.00
#
_symmetry.space_group_name_H-M   'P 1'
#
loop_
_entity.id
_entity.type
_entity.pdbx_description
1 polymer ?
#
loop_
_entity_poly.entity_id
_entity_poly.type
_entity_poly.pdbx_seq_one_letter_code
_entity_poly.pdbx_strand_id
1 'polypeptide(L)'
;MDERKEAMKAADGFIKKMGYAKHTQVQILPEMGETPLFKQFFKNWRDREQTAGMGVAYIANSIANIEKVAFDAAGLHDSAAMAAQHGMVDDGTGEKQIWRIEACDKVPVDPSTHGQFYGGDSYIILYNYSHGGRQGHIIYMWQGADSSHDEIGASAVLGAQLDDELGGGPVQVRVVQGKEPAHLMSLFGGQPMVVYKGGTSREGGQSAPAETRLFQVRSNSTGHTRAVEHQHRSANER
;
A
#
# COMPACT_ATOMS: atom_id res chain seq x y z
N MET A 1 5.91 41.41 15.23
CA MET A 1 7.16 40.70 15.56
C MET A 1 7.15 40.13 16.97
N ASP A 2 6.38 40.69 17.89
CA ASP A 2 6.43 40.34 19.31
C ASP A 2 5.81 38.96 19.62
N GLU A 3 4.72 38.57 18.94
CA GLU A 3 4.07 37.27 19.17
C GLU A 3 4.98 36.07 18.90
N ARG A 4 5.87 36.14 17.91
CA ARG A 4 6.83 35.07 17.60
C ARG A 4 7.87 34.88 18.71
N LYS A 5 8.25 35.96 19.40
CA LYS A 5 9.21 35.91 20.53
C LYS A 5 8.56 35.36 21.80
N GLU A 6 7.25 35.56 21.95
CA GLU A 6 6.47 35.09 23.10
C GLU A 6 5.90 33.66 22.91
N ALA A 7 6.23 32.96 21.83
CA ALA A 7 5.67 31.66 21.49
C ALA A 7 5.85 30.61 22.61
N MET A 8 7.00 30.59 23.29
CA MET A 8 7.25 29.67 24.42
C MET A 8 6.34 29.98 25.61
N LYS A 9 6.19 31.27 25.94
CA LYS A 9 5.31 31.72 27.02
C LYS A 9 3.83 31.43 26.72
N ALA A 10 3.44 31.58 25.45
CA ALA A 10 2.10 31.21 24.99
C ALA A 10 1.85 29.69 25.15
N ALA A 11 2.85 28.85 24.83
CA ALA A 11 2.76 27.40 25.04
C ALA A 11 2.61 27.03 26.52
N ASP A 12 3.40 27.63 27.41
CA ASP A 12 3.28 27.43 28.86
C ASP A 12 1.91 27.86 29.40
N GLY A 13 1.40 29.00 28.91
CA GLY A 13 0.06 29.49 29.24
C GLY A 13 -1.03 28.51 28.81
N PHE A 14 -0.91 27.93 27.61
CA PHE A 14 -1.82 26.93 27.09
C PHE A 14 -1.79 25.63 27.89
N ILE A 15 -0.59 25.11 28.23
CA ILE A 15 -0.42 23.90 29.07
C ILE A 15 -1.14 24.07 30.41
N LYS A 16 -0.93 25.21 31.09
CA LYS A 16 -1.59 25.51 32.37
C LYS A 16 -3.10 25.61 32.22
N LYS A 17 -3.57 26.33 31.19
CA LYS A 17 -5.00 26.53 30.94
C LYS A 17 -5.74 25.22 30.66
N MET A 18 -5.12 24.31 29.93
CA MET A 18 -5.70 23.01 29.56
C MET A 18 -5.49 21.93 30.63
N GLY A 19 -4.73 22.21 31.70
CA GLY A 19 -4.45 21.25 32.76
C GLY A 19 -3.50 20.12 32.35
N TYR A 20 -2.67 20.34 31.34
CA TYR A 20 -1.69 19.34 30.90
C TYR A 20 -0.49 19.22 31.86
N ALA A 21 0.20 18.08 31.80
CA ALA A 21 1.35 17.82 32.66
C ALA A 21 2.52 18.78 32.35
N LYS A 22 3.30 19.12 33.38
CA LYS A 22 4.45 20.05 33.22
C LYS A 22 5.56 19.53 32.29
N HIS A 23 5.62 18.23 32.05
CA HIS A 23 6.60 17.60 31.16
C HIS A 23 6.09 17.44 29.72
N THR A 24 4.95 18.05 29.37
CA THR A 24 4.45 18.08 27.99
C THR A 24 5.50 18.70 27.07
N GLN A 25 5.83 17.98 26.00
CA GLN A 25 6.81 18.43 25.01
C GLN A 25 6.25 19.62 24.23
N VAL A 26 7.06 20.67 24.08
CA VAL A 26 6.72 21.86 23.30
C VAL A 26 7.66 21.97 22.11
N GLN A 27 7.09 22.13 20.92
CA GLN A 27 7.83 22.38 19.69
C GLN A 27 7.27 23.64 19.01
N ILE A 28 8.14 24.62 18.76
CA ILE A 28 7.81 25.86 18.05
C ILE A 28 8.37 25.74 16.63
N LEU A 29 7.50 25.84 15.63
CA LEU A 29 7.86 25.64 14.22
C LEU A 29 7.66 26.95 13.44
N PRO A 30 8.64 27.39 12.65
CA PRO A 30 8.43 28.50 11.73
C PRO A 30 7.63 28.03 10.50
N GLU A 31 6.94 28.98 9.87
CA GLU A 31 6.30 28.75 8.57
C GLU A 31 7.33 28.27 7.53
N MET A 32 6.96 27.27 6.73
CA MET A 32 7.81 26.53 5.79
C MET A 32 8.92 25.66 6.41
N GLY A 33 9.08 25.68 7.74
CA GLY A 33 10.01 24.82 8.48
C GLY A 33 9.30 23.71 9.25
N GLU A 34 8.07 23.36 8.86
CA GLU A 34 7.28 22.39 9.59
C GLU A 34 7.84 20.97 9.43
N THR A 35 7.81 20.21 10.52
CA THR A 35 8.29 18.83 10.53
C THR A 35 7.23 17.87 9.99
N PRO A 36 7.62 16.67 9.50
CA PRO A 36 6.67 15.64 9.08
C PRO A 36 5.63 15.28 10.15
N LEU A 37 6.03 15.27 11.43
CA LEU A 37 5.14 14.99 12.57
C LEU A 37 4.09 16.08 12.80
N PHE A 38 4.37 17.33 12.43
CA PHE A 38 3.38 18.39 12.44
C PHE A 38 2.46 18.31 11.22
N LYS A 39 3.05 18.13 10.03
CA LYS A 39 2.32 18.08 8.75
C LYS A 39 1.30 16.93 8.68
N GLN A 40 1.55 15.79 9.33
CA GLN A 40 0.62 14.64 9.35
C GLN A 40 -0.75 14.94 9.99
N PHE A 41 -0.88 15.98 10.81
CA PHE A 41 -2.18 16.36 11.40
C PHE A 41 -3.13 17.00 10.38
N PHE A 42 -2.67 17.26 9.15
CA PHE A 42 -3.43 17.91 8.09
C PHE A 42 -3.70 16.95 6.93
N LYS A 43 -4.96 16.88 6.48
CA LYS A 43 -5.45 15.88 5.51
C LYS A 43 -4.71 15.87 4.16
N ASN A 44 -4.25 17.02 3.68
CA ASN A 44 -3.62 17.19 2.36
C ASN A 44 -2.56 18.32 2.39
N TRP A 45 -1.54 18.19 3.24
CA TRP A 45 -0.45 19.19 3.27
C TRP A 45 0.26 19.25 1.93
N ARG A 46 0.48 20.46 1.41
CA ARG A 46 1.23 20.71 0.18
C ARG A 46 2.17 21.89 0.39
N ASP A 47 3.44 21.66 0.14
CA ASP A 47 4.44 22.71 0.15
C ASP A 47 4.42 23.43 -1.20
N ARG A 48 4.19 24.75 -1.18
CA ARG A 48 3.84 25.58 -2.35
C ARG A 48 4.88 25.55 -3.49
N GLU A 49 6.14 25.23 -3.20
CA GLU A 49 7.26 25.27 -4.16
C GLU A 49 8.03 23.96 -4.29
N GLN A 50 7.59 22.88 -3.65
CA GLN A 50 8.39 21.65 -3.55
C GLN A 50 8.24 20.69 -4.75
N THR A 51 7.40 21.00 -5.73
CA THR A 51 7.24 20.19 -6.95
C THR A 51 8.44 20.23 -7.90
N ALA A 52 9.43 21.10 -7.66
CA ALA A 52 10.69 21.18 -8.40
C ALA A 52 11.89 21.15 -7.43
N GLY A 53 12.60 20.01 -7.35
CA GLY A 53 13.84 19.87 -6.56
C GLY A 53 13.94 18.55 -5.77
N MET A 54 15.14 18.21 -5.30
CA MET A 54 15.38 17.03 -4.47
C MET A 54 15.36 17.39 -2.98
N GLY A 55 14.21 17.28 -2.30
CA GLY A 55 14.15 17.34 -0.84
C GLY A 55 12.92 18.02 -0.25
N VAL A 56 12.68 17.78 1.04
CA VAL A 56 11.72 18.50 1.89
C VAL A 56 12.50 19.58 2.64
N ALA A 57 11.88 20.72 2.96
CA ALA A 57 12.49 21.78 3.77
C ALA A 57 13.05 21.29 5.13
N TYR A 58 12.58 20.13 5.60
CA TYR A 58 13.08 19.44 6.77
C TYR A 58 13.35 17.95 6.47
N ILE A 59 14.54 17.46 6.83
CA ILE A 59 14.89 16.04 6.82
C ILE A 59 15.15 15.60 8.25
N ALA A 60 14.52 14.51 8.69
CA ALA A 60 14.77 13.94 10.01
C ALA A 60 16.22 13.43 10.10
N ASN A 61 16.91 13.74 11.20
CA ASN A 61 18.33 13.38 11.39
C ASN A 61 18.62 11.88 11.20
N SER A 62 17.68 11.00 11.57
CA SER A 62 17.83 9.54 11.41
C SER A 62 17.86 9.05 9.96
N ILE A 63 17.37 9.87 9.02
CA ILE A 63 17.26 9.53 7.59
C ILE A 63 18.21 10.39 6.74
N ALA A 64 18.88 11.39 7.33
CA ALA A 64 19.75 12.32 6.61
C ALA A 64 20.94 11.64 5.91
N ASN A 65 21.42 10.52 6.44
CA ASN A 65 22.54 9.75 5.88
C ASN A 65 22.09 8.62 4.92
N ILE A 66 20.80 8.50 4.62
CA ILE A 66 20.29 7.47 3.71
C ILE A 66 20.42 8.00 2.28
N GLU A 67 21.33 7.41 1.51
CA GLU A 67 21.47 7.70 0.08
C GLU A 67 20.21 7.26 -0.68
N LYS A 68 19.69 8.13 -1.53
CA LYS A 68 18.54 7.81 -2.38
C LYS A 68 18.98 6.96 -3.55
N VAL A 69 18.43 5.75 -3.65
CA VAL A 69 18.75 4.81 -4.72
C VAL A 69 17.62 4.85 -5.75
N ALA A 70 17.94 5.18 -7.00
CA ALA A 70 16.97 5.09 -8.09
C ALA A 70 16.56 3.62 -8.30
N PHE A 71 15.33 3.38 -8.74
CA PHE A 71 14.88 2.02 -9.03
C PHE A 71 15.54 1.50 -10.31
N ASP A 72 16.14 0.31 -10.23
CA ASP A 72 16.63 -0.46 -11.37
C ASP A 72 16.33 -1.95 -11.10
N ALA A 73 15.43 -2.53 -11.90
CA ALA A 73 15.03 -3.93 -11.74
C ALA A 73 16.22 -4.89 -11.93
N ALA A 74 17.18 -4.55 -12.82
CA ALA A 74 18.31 -5.43 -13.12
C ALA A 74 19.22 -5.63 -11.89
N GLY A 75 19.48 -4.58 -11.12
CA GLY A 75 20.29 -4.64 -9.90
C GLY A 75 19.51 -4.89 -8.59
N LEU A 76 18.18 -5.03 -8.66
CA LEU A 76 17.33 -5.09 -7.47
C LEU A 76 17.69 -6.26 -6.55
N HIS A 77 17.97 -7.43 -7.10
CA HIS A 77 18.27 -8.65 -6.35
C HIS A 77 19.58 -8.59 -5.55
N ASP A 78 20.45 -7.62 -5.83
CA ASP A 78 21.74 -7.40 -5.16
C ASP A 78 21.71 -6.19 -4.20
N SER A 79 20.62 -5.41 -4.18
CA SER A 79 20.53 -4.16 -3.42
C SER A 79 19.42 -4.15 -2.39
N ALA A 80 19.76 -4.46 -1.14
CA ALA A 80 18.84 -4.36 -0.01
C ALA A 80 18.32 -2.92 0.21
N ALA A 81 19.13 -1.91 -0.09
CA ALA A 81 18.73 -0.50 0.01
C ALA A 81 17.65 -0.15 -1.02
N MET A 82 17.79 -0.63 -2.27
CA MET A 82 16.79 -0.43 -3.31
C MET A 82 15.49 -1.15 -2.95
N ALA A 83 15.58 -2.41 -2.49
CA ALA A 83 14.43 -3.18 -2.06
C ALA A 83 13.63 -2.47 -0.95
N ALA A 84 14.33 -1.94 0.06
CA ALA A 84 13.71 -1.23 1.17
C ALA A 84 13.08 0.12 0.76
N GLN A 85 13.74 0.91 -0.08
CA GLN A 85 13.25 2.25 -0.47
C GLN A 85 12.05 2.19 -1.43
N HIS A 86 11.97 1.15 -2.27
CA HIS A 86 10.88 0.99 -3.26
C HIS A 86 9.81 -0.02 -2.84
N GLY A 87 10.02 -0.76 -1.76
CA GLY A 87 9.08 -1.78 -1.28
C GLY A 87 8.95 -2.96 -2.26
N MET A 88 10.07 -3.38 -2.84
CA MET A 88 10.17 -4.47 -3.82
C MET A 88 11.17 -5.50 -3.31
N VAL A 89 10.74 -6.73 -3.03
CA VAL A 89 11.70 -7.76 -2.58
C VAL A 89 12.48 -8.37 -3.74
N ASP A 90 11.85 -8.45 -4.91
CA ASP A 90 12.46 -8.79 -6.20
C ASP A 90 11.66 -8.12 -7.34
N ASP A 91 11.88 -8.58 -8.58
CA ASP A 91 11.25 -8.03 -9.79
C ASP A 91 9.82 -8.53 -10.06
N GLY A 92 9.25 -9.40 -9.20
CA GLY A 92 7.91 -9.96 -9.35
C GLY A 92 7.81 -11.13 -10.34
N THR A 93 8.92 -11.64 -10.89
CA THR A 93 8.89 -12.70 -11.92
C THR A 93 8.84 -14.13 -11.39
N GLY A 94 9.09 -14.32 -10.09
CA GLY A 94 8.98 -15.60 -9.38
C GLY A 94 7.65 -16.35 -9.54
N GLU A 95 7.70 -17.63 -9.17
CA GLU A 95 6.54 -18.51 -9.22
C GLU A 95 5.44 -18.05 -8.27
N LYS A 96 4.19 -18.19 -8.70
CA LYS A 96 3.02 -17.77 -7.92
C LYS A 96 1.86 -18.72 -8.09
N GLN A 97 1.12 -18.89 -7.00
CA GLN A 97 -0.16 -19.60 -6.97
C GLN A 97 -1.21 -18.65 -6.40
N ILE A 98 -2.37 -18.58 -7.05
CA ILE A 98 -3.45 -17.68 -6.66
C ILE A 98 -4.70 -18.51 -6.39
N TRP A 99 -5.29 -18.31 -5.22
CA TRP A 99 -6.57 -18.88 -4.84
C TRP A 99 -7.56 -17.77 -4.56
N ARG A 100 -8.81 -18.00 -4.96
CA ARG A 100 -9.98 -17.27 -4.48
C ARG A 100 -10.54 -18.01 -3.28
N ILE A 101 -11.05 -17.26 -2.30
CA ILE A 101 -11.76 -17.82 -1.17
C ILE A 101 -13.22 -18.00 -1.55
N GLU A 102 -13.72 -19.22 -1.34
CA GLU A 102 -15.14 -19.54 -1.49
C GLU A 102 -15.61 -20.19 -0.20
N ALA A 103 -16.45 -19.47 0.55
CA ALA A 103 -16.85 -19.84 1.90
C ALA A 103 -15.63 -20.09 2.82
N CYS A 104 -15.24 -21.35 3.04
CA CYS A 104 -14.16 -21.74 3.94
C CYS A 104 -12.97 -22.42 3.24
N ASP A 105 -12.94 -22.45 1.90
CA ASP A 105 -11.91 -23.16 1.13
C ASP A 105 -11.16 -22.25 0.15
N LYS A 106 -9.95 -22.70 -0.22
CA LYS A 106 -9.10 -22.09 -1.25
C LYS A 106 -9.38 -22.75 -2.60
N VAL A 107 -9.97 -22.01 -3.54
CA VAL A 107 -10.24 -22.47 -4.91
C VAL A 107 -9.21 -21.86 -5.86
N PRO A 108 -8.44 -22.67 -6.62
CA PRO A 108 -7.44 -22.13 -7.57
C PRO A 108 -8.07 -21.20 -8.60
N VAL A 109 -7.42 -20.06 -8.85
CA VAL A 109 -7.80 -19.14 -9.92
C VAL A 109 -7.24 -19.64 -11.25
N ASP A 110 -8.01 -19.51 -12.33
CA ASP A 110 -7.54 -19.86 -13.67
C ASP A 110 -6.30 -19.00 -14.04
N PRO A 111 -5.16 -19.62 -14.41
CA PRO A 111 -3.94 -18.91 -14.77
C PRO A 111 -4.12 -17.85 -15.86
N SER A 112 -5.08 -18.02 -16.78
CA SER A 112 -5.40 -17.04 -17.83
C SER A 112 -6.00 -15.74 -17.29
N THR A 113 -6.52 -15.76 -16.07
CA THR A 113 -7.13 -14.62 -15.37
C THR A 113 -6.24 -14.03 -14.29
N HIS A 114 -5.02 -14.57 -14.09
CA HIS A 114 -4.06 -14.00 -13.15
C HIS A 114 -3.82 -12.51 -13.44
N GLY A 115 -3.90 -11.70 -12.38
CA GLY A 115 -3.83 -10.24 -12.47
C GLY A 115 -5.20 -9.56 -12.45
N GLN A 116 -6.30 -10.30 -12.54
CA GLN A 116 -7.65 -9.78 -12.42
C GLN A 116 -8.23 -10.11 -11.03
N PHE A 117 -8.69 -9.09 -10.32
CA PHE A 117 -9.24 -9.20 -8.98
C PHE A 117 -10.62 -8.55 -8.91
N TYR A 118 -11.56 -9.21 -8.24
CA TYR A 118 -12.94 -8.75 -8.08
C TYR A 118 -13.17 -8.30 -6.64
N GLY A 119 -13.75 -7.13 -6.47
CA GLY A 119 -13.96 -6.54 -5.14
C GLY A 119 -14.94 -7.30 -4.26
N GLY A 120 -15.77 -8.19 -4.82
CA GLY A 120 -16.66 -9.07 -4.04
C GLY A 120 -16.01 -10.38 -3.57
N ASP A 121 -14.72 -10.60 -3.88
CA ASP A 121 -13.99 -11.80 -3.48
C ASP A 121 -12.81 -11.46 -2.56
N SER A 122 -12.32 -12.47 -1.83
CA SER A 122 -11.02 -12.45 -1.17
C SER A 122 -10.08 -13.46 -1.84
N TYR A 123 -8.78 -13.17 -1.87
CA TYR A 123 -7.78 -13.98 -2.55
C TYR A 123 -6.57 -14.22 -1.65
N ILE A 124 -5.94 -15.38 -1.82
CA ILE A 124 -4.62 -15.70 -1.27
C ILE A 124 -3.66 -15.86 -2.44
N ILE A 125 -2.49 -15.25 -2.35
CA ILE A 125 -1.42 -15.39 -3.34
C ILE A 125 -0.18 -15.87 -2.60
N LEU A 126 0.31 -17.05 -2.93
CA LEU A 126 1.63 -17.53 -2.52
C LEU A 126 2.62 -17.15 -3.61
N TYR A 127 3.66 -16.41 -3.25
CA TYR A 127 4.71 -15.95 -4.15
C TYR A 127 6.08 -16.42 -3.66
N ASN A 128 6.88 -16.99 -4.56
CA ASN A 128 8.24 -17.41 -4.28
C ASN A 128 9.21 -16.35 -4.80
N TYR A 129 9.96 -15.71 -3.90
CA TYR A 129 10.92 -14.66 -4.25
C TYR A 129 12.36 -15.14 -4.06
N SER A 130 13.28 -14.49 -4.77
CA SER A 130 14.72 -14.70 -4.60
C SER A 130 15.44 -13.36 -4.51
N HIS A 131 16.18 -13.15 -3.43
CA HIS A 131 16.96 -11.93 -3.21
C HIS A 131 18.31 -12.25 -2.55
N GLY A 132 19.41 -11.77 -3.12
CA GLY A 132 20.76 -11.98 -2.58
C GLY A 132 21.12 -13.46 -2.38
N GLY A 133 20.67 -14.34 -3.28
CA GLY A 133 20.89 -15.78 -3.21
C GLY A 133 20.07 -16.54 -2.15
N ARG A 134 19.11 -15.87 -1.50
CA ARG A 134 18.16 -16.51 -0.58
C ARG A 134 16.78 -16.63 -1.22
N GLN A 135 16.16 -17.79 -1.07
CA GLN A 135 14.78 -18.01 -1.43
C GLN A 135 13.87 -17.75 -0.22
N GLY A 136 12.67 -17.25 -0.49
CA GLY A 136 11.64 -17.06 0.51
C GLY A 136 10.25 -17.04 -0.10
N HIS A 137 9.24 -16.94 0.75
CA HIS A 137 7.85 -16.93 0.35
C HIS A 137 7.14 -15.69 0.89
N ILE A 138 6.19 -15.16 0.12
CA ILE A 138 5.24 -14.15 0.58
C ILE A 138 3.83 -14.70 0.38
N ILE A 139 3.01 -14.57 1.42
CA ILE A 139 1.57 -14.85 1.36
C ILE A 139 0.83 -13.51 1.37
N TYR A 140 0.29 -13.10 0.23
CA TYR A 140 -0.62 -11.96 0.17
C TYR A 140 -2.05 -12.43 0.44
N MET A 141 -2.73 -11.79 1.38
CA MET A 141 -4.16 -11.93 1.61
C MET A 141 -4.85 -10.67 1.10
N TRP A 142 -5.32 -10.71 -0.14
CA TRP A 142 -6.02 -9.59 -0.77
C TRP A 142 -7.51 -9.66 -0.46
N GLN A 143 -8.06 -8.58 0.10
CA GLN A 143 -9.43 -8.52 0.59
C GLN A 143 -10.22 -7.47 -0.19
N GLY A 144 -11.21 -7.94 -0.96
CA GLY A 144 -12.12 -7.11 -1.72
C GLY A 144 -12.98 -6.22 -0.81
N ALA A 145 -13.29 -5.02 -1.27
CA ALA A 145 -14.07 -4.04 -0.49
C ALA A 145 -15.53 -4.47 -0.30
N ASP A 146 -16.04 -5.30 -1.21
CA ASP A 146 -17.41 -5.84 -1.21
C ASP A 146 -17.44 -7.34 -0.88
N SER A 147 -16.30 -7.94 -0.49
CA SER A 147 -16.22 -9.35 -0.06
C SER A 147 -16.94 -9.53 1.29
N SER A 148 -17.55 -10.69 1.48
CA SER A 148 -18.29 -10.97 2.70
C SER A 148 -17.35 -11.11 3.91
N HIS A 149 -17.87 -10.85 5.11
CA HIS A 149 -17.06 -10.86 6.33
C HIS A 149 -16.51 -12.26 6.66
N ASP A 150 -17.29 -13.30 6.35
CA ASP A 150 -16.88 -14.69 6.50
C ASP A 150 -15.71 -15.04 5.58
N GLU A 151 -15.72 -14.59 4.33
CA GLU A 151 -14.62 -14.84 3.38
C GLU A 151 -13.37 -14.01 3.68
N ILE A 152 -13.55 -12.77 4.14
CA ILE A 152 -12.46 -11.96 4.68
C ILE A 152 -11.83 -12.69 5.88
N GLY A 153 -12.64 -13.22 6.79
CA GLY A 153 -12.16 -14.01 7.93
C GLY A 153 -11.46 -15.30 7.50
N ALA A 154 -12.06 -16.05 6.59
CA ALA A 154 -11.51 -17.28 6.04
C ALA A 154 -10.18 -17.02 5.32
N SER A 155 -10.03 -15.93 4.57
CA SER A 155 -8.76 -15.56 3.92
C SER A 155 -7.60 -15.41 4.93
N ALA A 156 -7.87 -14.84 6.11
CA ALA A 156 -6.86 -14.68 7.15
C ALA A 156 -6.50 -16.03 7.79
N VAL A 157 -7.52 -16.86 8.10
CA VAL A 157 -7.32 -18.19 8.68
C VAL A 157 -6.56 -19.11 7.72
N LEU A 158 -6.99 -19.19 6.46
CA LEU A 158 -6.39 -20.02 5.43
C LEU A 158 -4.97 -19.53 5.04
N GLY A 159 -4.72 -18.22 5.16
CA GLY A 159 -3.39 -17.63 4.99
C GLY A 159 -2.43 -18.05 6.10
N ALA A 160 -2.87 -18.01 7.36
CA ALA A 160 -2.08 -18.48 8.50
C ALA A 160 -1.85 -20.00 8.44
N GLN A 161 -2.84 -20.79 8.05
CA GLN A 161 -2.67 -22.23 7.86
C GLN A 161 -1.64 -22.55 6.75
N LEU A 162 -1.65 -21.80 5.65
CA LEU A 162 -0.66 -21.95 4.58
C LEU A 162 0.76 -21.58 5.05
N ASP A 163 0.87 -20.57 5.93
CA ASP A 163 2.13 -20.21 6.58
C ASP A 163 2.67 -21.36 7.45
N ASP A 164 1.81 -21.94 8.29
CA ASP A 164 2.14 -23.09 9.14
C ASP A 164 2.54 -24.33 8.32
N GLU A 165 1.84 -24.62 7.22
CA GLU A 165 2.17 -25.70 6.26
C GLU A 165 3.56 -25.52 5.64
N LEU A 166 4.00 -24.27 5.46
CA LEU A 166 5.33 -23.90 4.95
C LEU A 166 6.37 -23.70 6.08
N GLY A 167 6.04 -24.10 7.31
CA GLY A 167 6.95 -24.07 8.45
C GLY A 167 7.11 -22.70 9.12
N GLY A 168 6.17 -21.77 8.92
CA GLY A 168 6.15 -20.44 9.55
C GLY A 168 7.24 -19.48 9.05
N GLY A 169 7.86 -19.80 7.92
CA GLY A 169 8.87 -18.98 7.25
C GLY A 169 8.34 -17.89 6.30
N PRO A 170 7.17 -18.04 5.64
CA PRO A 170 6.64 -17.00 4.75
C PRO A 170 6.38 -15.64 5.42
N VAL A 171 6.51 -14.57 4.63
CA VAL A 171 6.06 -13.23 5.04
C VAL A 171 4.57 -13.11 4.74
N GLN A 172 3.75 -12.82 5.75
CA GLN A 172 2.31 -12.61 5.59
C GLN A 172 1.99 -11.13 5.39
N VAL A 173 1.27 -10.79 4.31
CA VAL A 173 0.90 -9.41 3.96
C VAL A 173 -0.59 -9.30 3.71
N ARG A 174 -1.31 -8.62 4.61
CA ARG A 174 -2.72 -8.26 4.38
C ARG A 174 -2.83 -7.05 3.46
N VAL A 175 -3.61 -7.19 2.39
CA VAL A 175 -3.84 -6.14 1.39
C VAL A 175 -5.33 -5.87 1.27
N VAL A 176 -5.73 -4.62 1.39
CA VAL A 176 -7.13 -4.19 1.16
C VAL A 176 -7.24 -3.60 -0.24
N GLN A 177 -8.36 -3.84 -0.92
CA GLN A 177 -8.66 -3.26 -2.23
C GLN A 177 -8.35 -1.75 -2.28
N GLY A 178 -7.58 -1.34 -3.29
CA GLY A 178 -7.14 0.04 -3.52
C GLY A 178 -5.87 0.44 -2.76
N LYS A 179 -5.32 -0.44 -1.92
CA LYS A 179 -4.07 -0.24 -1.15
C LYS A 179 -2.99 -1.27 -1.51
N GLU A 180 -3.02 -1.76 -2.74
CA GLU A 180 -2.07 -2.74 -3.24
C GLU A 180 -0.62 -2.20 -3.18
N PRO A 181 0.33 -2.94 -2.58
CA PRO A 181 1.73 -2.53 -2.52
C PRO A 181 2.41 -2.68 -3.88
N ALA A 182 3.53 -1.96 -4.06
CA ALA A 182 4.26 -1.92 -5.33
C ALA A 182 4.65 -3.32 -5.84
N HIS A 183 5.14 -4.18 -4.95
CA HIS A 183 5.53 -5.56 -5.29
C HIS A 183 4.34 -6.45 -5.70
N LEU A 184 3.16 -6.30 -5.08
CA LEU A 184 2.00 -7.08 -5.54
C LEU A 184 1.63 -6.72 -6.98
N MET A 185 1.79 -5.45 -7.37
CA MET A 185 1.52 -4.99 -8.73
C MET A 185 2.53 -5.51 -9.75
N SER A 186 3.74 -5.94 -9.35
CA SER A 186 4.76 -6.46 -10.27
C SER A 186 4.58 -7.92 -10.63
N LEU A 187 3.75 -8.66 -9.87
CA LEU A 187 3.61 -10.11 -10.04
C LEU A 187 3.02 -10.53 -11.40
N PHE A 188 2.41 -9.61 -12.13
CA PHE A 188 1.68 -9.88 -13.39
C PHE A 188 2.50 -9.52 -14.64
N GLY A 189 3.82 -9.43 -14.49
CA GLY A 189 4.75 -9.12 -15.57
C GLY A 189 4.48 -7.75 -16.16
N GLY A 190 4.39 -7.66 -17.49
CA GLY A 190 4.06 -6.43 -18.19
C GLY A 190 2.57 -6.09 -18.22
N GLN A 191 1.69 -6.97 -17.73
CA GLN A 191 0.25 -6.73 -17.70
C GLN A 191 -0.14 -5.94 -16.44
N PRO A 192 -1.13 -5.04 -16.53
CA PRO A 192 -1.61 -4.33 -15.37
C PRO A 192 -2.32 -5.28 -14.39
N MET A 193 -2.20 -5.01 -13.09
CA MET A 193 -3.14 -5.55 -12.12
C MET A 193 -4.50 -4.85 -12.30
N VAL A 194 -5.54 -5.60 -12.65
CA VAL A 194 -6.89 -5.09 -12.86
C VAL A 194 -7.75 -5.40 -11.65
N VAL A 195 -8.37 -4.38 -11.08
CA VAL A 195 -9.22 -4.49 -9.90
C VAL A 195 -10.61 -3.97 -10.23
N TYR A 196 -11.56 -4.90 -10.36
CA TYR A 196 -12.97 -4.60 -10.59
C TYR A 196 -13.66 -4.19 -9.29
N LYS A 197 -14.69 -3.34 -9.42
CA LYS A 197 -15.49 -2.92 -8.28
C LYS A 197 -16.60 -3.96 -8.05
N GLY A 198 -16.59 -4.61 -6.89
CA GLY A 198 -17.54 -5.68 -6.59
C GLY A 198 -17.41 -6.88 -7.53
N GLY A 199 -18.54 -7.57 -7.75
CA GLY A 199 -18.61 -8.78 -8.58
C GLY A 199 -17.81 -9.95 -8.00
N THR A 200 -17.80 -11.07 -8.73
CA THR A 200 -17.00 -12.24 -8.37
C THR A 200 -16.46 -12.89 -9.64
N SER A 201 -15.29 -13.52 -9.52
CA SER A 201 -14.73 -14.39 -10.56
C SER A 201 -15.25 -15.83 -10.48
N ARG A 202 -16.12 -16.16 -9.51
CA ARG A 202 -16.71 -17.50 -9.34
C ARG A 202 -17.51 -17.92 -10.53
N GLU A 203 -17.30 -19.15 -10.97
CA GLU A 203 -18.10 -19.76 -12.03
C GLU A 203 -19.59 -19.76 -11.63
N GLY A 204 -20.43 -19.19 -12.50
CA GLY A 204 -21.87 -19.06 -12.25
C GLY A 204 -22.25 -17.91 -11.31
N GLY A 205 -21.29 -17.19 -10.74
CA GLY A 205 -21.51 -16.02 -9.88
C GLY A 205 -21.33 -14.67 -10.60
N GLN A 206 -20.87 -14.66 -11.86
CA GLN A 206 -20.59 -13.42 -12.59
C GLN A 206 -21.87 -12.61 -12.85
N SER A 207 -21.90 -11.38 -12.35
CA SER A 207 -22.92 -10.39 -12.71
C SER A 207 -22.62 -9.79 -14.09
N ALA A 208 -23.68 -9.40 -14.82
CA ALA A 208 -23.52 -8.63 -16.04
C ALA A 208 -22.71 -7.34 -15.76
N PRO A 209 -21.68 -7.02 -16.57
CA PRO A 209 -20.94 -5.77 -16.41
C PRO A 209 -21.87 -4.56 -16.56
N ALA A 210 -21.59 -3.49 -15.81
CA ALA A 210 -22.26 -2.22 -16.03
C ALA A 210 -22.00 -1.72 -17.45
N GLU A 211 -23.01 -1.06 -18.04
CA GLU A 211 -22.93 -0.50 -19.41
C GLU A 211 -21.76 0.50 -19.55
N THR A 212 -21.56 1.34 -18.54
CA THR A 212 -20.44 2.29 -18.47
C THR A 212 -19.60 2.03 -17.22
N ARG A 213 -18.29 1.85 -17.44
CA ARG A 213 -17.29 1.60 -16.37
C ARG A 213 -16.14 2.59 -16.49
N LEU A 214 -15.66 3.10 -15.37
CA LEU A 214 -14.54 4.02 -15.29
C LEU A 214 -13.37 3.32 -14.59
N PHE A 215 -12.20 3.28 -15.25
CA PHE A 215 -10.96 2.77 -14.66
C PHE A 215 -9.95 3.89 -14.46
N GLN A 216 -9.39 3.97 -13.25
CA GLN A 216 -8.21 4.78 -12.99
C GLN A 216 -6.95 3.92 -13.16
N VAL A 217 -6.13 4.25 -14.14
CA VAL A 217 -4.83 3.60 -14.36
C VAL A 217 -3.74 4.42 -13.67
N ARG A 218 -2.97 3.78 -12.77
CA ARG A 218 -1.83 4.39 -12.09
C ARG A 218 -0.60 3.49 -12.21
N SER A 219 0.57 4.10 -12.38
CA SER A 219 1.86 3.44 -12.22
C SER A 219 2.45 3.70 -10.83
N ASN A 220 3.25 2.77 -10.33
CA ASN A 220 4.11 2.96 -9.17
C ASN A 220 5.50 3.48 -9.60
N SER A 221 6.40 3.72 -8.65
CA SER A 221 7.78 4.16 -8.93
C SER A 221 8.63 3.13 -9.67
N THR A 222 8.15 1.90 -9.80
CA THR A 222 8.84 0.76 -10.41
C THR A 222 8.30 0.42 -11.80
N GLY A 223 7.35 1.22 -12.31
CA GLY A 223 6.82 1.12 -13.67
C GLY A 223 5.62 0.19 -13.82
N HIS A 224 5.29 -0.62 -12.81
CA HIS A 224 4.12 -1.51 -12.85
C HIS A 224 2.83 -0.72 -12.69
N THR A 225 1.79 -1.17 -13.37
CA THR A 225 0.52 -0.46 -13.47
C THR A 225 -0.61 -1.23 -12.81
N ARG A 226 -1.58 -0.47 -12.29
CA ARG A 226 -2.84 -0.99 -11.79
C ARG A 226 -4.00 -0.20 -12.38
N ALA A 227 -5.04 -0.90 -12.81
CA ALA A 227 -6.29 -0.33 -13.27
C ALA A 227 -7.38 -0.63 -12.22
N VAL A 228 -7.89 0.39 -11.52
CA VAL A 228 -8.94 0.23 -10.51
C VAL A 228 -10.24 0.80 -11.02
N GLU A 229 -11.31 0.01 -10.98
CA GLU A 229 -12.66 0.46 -11.30
C GLU A 229 -13.22 1.40 -10.22
N HIS A 230 -13.82 2.50 -10.65
CA HIS A 230 -14.47 3.49 -9.79
C HIS A 230 -15.91 3.72 -10.24
N GLN A 231 -16.73 4.32 -9.35
CA GLN A 231 -18.05 4.80 -9.76
C GLN A 231 -17.89 5.82 -10.89
N HIS A 232 -18.58 5.58 -12.01
CA HIS A 232 -18.81 6.63 -12.99
C HIS A 232 -19.81 7.60 -12.34
N ARG A 233 -19.36 8.80 -11.95
CA ARG A 233 -20.27 9.90 -11.64
C ARG A 233 -20.16 10.91 -12.77
N SER A 234 -21.31 11.27 -13.34
CA SER A 234 -21.41 12.42 -14.23
C SER A 234 -20.94 13.66 -13.47
N ALA A 235 -20.08 14.49 -14.06
CA ALA A 235 -19.49 15.67 -13.42
C ALA A 235 -20.52 16.75 -13.00
N ASN A 236 -21.81 16.56 -13.29
CA ASN A 236 -22.88 17.55 -13.12
C ASN A 236 -23.71 17.42 -11.82
N GLU A 237 -23.34 16.55 -10.89
CA GLU A 237 -24.00 16.46 -9.58
C GLU A 237 -23.04 16.90 -8.47
N ARG A 238 -22.96 18.22 -8.23
CA ARG A 238 -22.41 18.83 -7.02
C ARG A 238 -23.25 20.02 -6.59
#